data_AF-H6Q6U8-F1
#
_entry.id   AF-H6Q6U8-F1
#
_cell.length_a   1.000
_cell.length_b   1.000
_cell.length_c   1.000
_cell.angle_alpha   90.00
_cell.angle_beta   90.00
_cell.angle_gamma   90.00
#
_symmetry.space_group_name_H-M   'P 1'
#
loop_
_entity.id
_entity.type
_entity.pdbx_description
1 polymer ?
#
loop_
_entity_poly.entity_id
_entity_poly.type
_entity_poly.pdbx_seq_one_letter_code
_entity_poly.pdbx_strand_id
1 'polypeptide(L)'
;MKVVLVAVPGSGKTTIMNYVRQKLPDVKIVNYGDVMLEISKKKFGIQHRDEMRKKIPIEEYRKIQEEAAEYIASLPGDVLIDTHASIKIGGGYYPGLPDRVVSKLKPDVILLVEYDPKDILERRKKDPDRFRDEESPEDIEMHQQANRYYAFAAANASESTVHVLSFRGKAESRPYEHAEIAAEYIVSLFLKARQQKS
;
A
#
# COMPACT_ATOMS: atom_id res chain seq x y z
N MET A 1 -13.21 -7.70 6.76
CA MET A 1 -12.66 -7.76 5.39
C MET A 1 -11.32 -7.04 5.41
N LYS A 2 -10.33 -7.49 4.65
CA LYS A 2 -8.99 -6.91 4.58
C LYS A 2 -8.72 -6.43 3.16
N VAL A 3 -8.51 -5.12 3.02
CA VAL A 3 -8.21 -4.49 1.74
C VAL A 3 -6.80 -3.94 1.79
N VAL A 4 -5.94 -4.39 0.88
CA VAL A 4 -4.60 -3.85 0.70
C VAL A 4 -4.66 -2.71 -0.30
N LEU A 5 -4.18 -1.53 0.09
CA LEU A 5 -4.10 -0.35 -0.77
C LEU A 5 -2.67 -0.19 -1.30
N VAL A 6 -2.54 -0.26 -2.63
CA VAL A 6 -1.28 -0.11 -3.36
C VAL A 6 -1.36 1.09 -4.28
N ALA A 7 -0.38 1.98 -4.19
CA ALA A 7 -0.16 3.04 -5.15
C ALA A 7 1.32 3.45 -5.10
N VAL A 8 1.80 4.11 -6.16
CA VAL A 8 3.15 4.64 -6.16
C VAL A 8 3.30 5.78 -5.12
N PRO A 9 4.50 6.02 -4.59
CA PRO A 9 4.75 7.20 -3.78
C PRO A 9 4.33 8.48 -4.53
N GLY A 10 3.70 9.45 -3.85
CA GLY A 10 3.14 10.65 -4.47
C GLY A 10 1.68 10.52 -4.96
N SER A 11 1.07 9.32 -4.89
CA SER A 11 -0.33 9.10 -5.27
C SER A 11 -1.38 9.59 -4.26
N GLY A 12 -0.98 10.13 -3.11
CA GLY A 12 -1.93 10.65 -2.11
C GLY A 12 -2.62 9.58 -1.24
N LYS A 13 -2.00 8.40 -1.03
CA LYS A 13 -2.54 7.33 -0.16
C LYS A 13 -2.99 7.83 1.21
N THR A 14 -2.21 8.70 1.85
CA THR A 14 -2.56 9.30 3.15
C THR A 14 -3.87 10.09 3.07
N THR A 15 -4.07 10.87 2.01
CA THR A 15 -5.31 11.62 1.79
C THR A 15 -6.50 10.69 1.58
N ILE A 16 -6.34 9.64 0.76
CA ILE A 16 -7.37 8.60 0.55
C ILE A 16 -7.77 7.97 1.89
N MET A 17 -6.79 7.55 2.69
CA MET A 17 -7.03 6.93 4.00
C MET A 17 -7.75 7.87 4.96
N ASN A 18 -7.44 9.17 4.95
CA ASN A 18 -8.12 10.15 5.79
C ASN A 18 -9.61 10.26 5.43
N TYR A 19 -9.94 10.30 4.14
CA TYR A 19 -11.34 10.29 3.70
C TYR A 19 -12.06 8.99 4.05
N VAL A 20 -11.40 7.82 3.92
CA VAL A 20 -11.96 6.54 4.38
C VAL A 20 -12.26 6.59 5.88
N ARG A 21 -11.32 7.11 6.69
CA ARG A 21 -11.49 7.24 8.15
C ARG A 21 -12.67 8.12 8.54
N GLN A 22 -12.92 9.19 7.78
CA GLN A 22 -14.06 10.08 8.02
C GLN A 22 -15.40 9.41 7.68
N LYS A 23 -15.44 8.61 6.60
CA LYS A 23 -16.67 7.95 6.13
C LYS A 23 -16.98 6.64 6.88
N LEU A 24 -15.96 5.87 7.26
CA LEU A 24 -16.05 4.61 8.00
C LEU A 24 -15.06 4.59 9.17
N PRO A 25 -15.39 5.25 10.30
CA PRO A 25 -14.48 5.38 11.45
C PRO A 25 -14.19 4.04 12.16
N ASP A 26 -15.00 3.02 11.92
CA ASP A 26 -14.87 1.66 12.45
C ASP A 26 -13.90 0.78 11.63
N VAL A 27 -13.50 1.20 10.42
CA VAL A 27 -12.47 0.53 9.64
C VAL A 27 -11.09 0.84 10.22
N LYS A 28 -10.33 -0.21 10.55
CA LYS A 28 -8.97 -0.07 11.06
C LYS A 28 -8.02 0.21 9.91
N ILE A 29 -7.34 1.35 9.96
CA ILE A 29 -6.30 1.71 8.98
C ILE A 29 -4.94 1.37 9.57
N VAL A 30 -4.17 0.54 8.88
CA VAL A 30 -2.87 0.05 9.35
C VAL A 30 -1.81 0.28 8.27
N ASN A 31 -0.72 0.95 8.63
CA ASN A 31 0.46 1.02 7.77
C ASN A 31 1.38 -0.16 8.09
N TYR A 32 1.64 -1.00 7.08
CA TYR A 32 2.42 -2.22 7.25
C TYR A 32 3.84 -1.94 7.75
N GLY A 33 4.47 -0.89 7.21
CA GLY A 33 5.83 -0.50 7.59
C GLY A 33 5.93 0.02 9.03
N ASP A 34 4.86 0.63 9.57
CA ASP A 34 4.83 1.06 10.97
C ASP A 34 4.76 -0.15 11.90
N VAL A 35 3.93 -1.14 11.58
CA VAL A 35 3.88 -2.41 12.33
C VAL A 35 5.25 -3.09 12.35
N MET A 36 5.91 -3.18 11.18
CA MET A 36 7.27 -3.75 11.11
C MET A 36 8.28 -2.95 11.95
N LEU A 37 8.19 -1.62 11.95
CA LEU A 37 9.06 -0.76 12.76
C LEU A 37 8.81 -0.98 14.25
N GLU A 38 7.57 -1.11 14.70
CA GLU A 38 7.23 -1.40 16.09
C GLU A 38 7.78 -2.75 16.56
N ILE A 39 7.68 -3.79 15.72
CA ILE A 39 8.27 -5.11 16.01
C ILE A 39 9.81 -4.99 16.08
N SER A 40 10.39 -4.26 15.13
CA SER A 40 11.85 -4.04 15.06
C SER A 40 12.40 -3.25 16.24
N LYS A 41 11.64 -2.25 16.73
CA LYS A 41 11.93 -1.51 17.96
C LYS A 41 12.06 -2.44 19.15
N LYS A 42 11.07 -3.33 19.33
CA LYS A 42 11.01 -4.26 20.46
C LYS A 42 12.10 -5.33 20.41
N LYS A 43 12.44 -5.83 19.22
CA LYS A 43 13.38 -6.94 19.06
C LYS A 43 14.84 -6.52 18.89
N PHE A 44 15.09 -5.37 18.25
CA PHE A 44 16.43 -4.97 17.80
C PHE A 44 16.81 -3.54 18.22
N GLY A 45 15.97 -2.83 19.00
CA GLY A 45 16.27 -1.48 19.48
C GLY A 45 16.30 -0.39 18.39
N ILE A 46 15.77 -0.69 17.21
CA ILE A 46 15.80 0.19 16.04
C ILE A 46 14.92 1.43 16.24
N GLN A 47 15.41 2.63 15.91
CA GLN A 47 14.61 3.85 16.10
C GLN A 47 13.96 4.35 14.82
N HIS A 48 14.60 4.13 13.67
CA HIS A 48 14.19 4.67 12.38
C HIS A 48 14.09 3.57 11.30
N ARG A 49 13.16 3.74 10.34
CA ARG A 49 12.93 2.77 9.25
C ARG A 49 14.19 2.47 8.42
N ASP A 50 15.03 3.48 8.19
CA ASP A 50 16.27 3.33 7.41
C ASP A 50 17.29 2.42 8.10
N GLU A 51 17.25 2.33 9.43
CA GLU A 51 18.11 1.42 10.16
C GLU A 51 17.70 -0.03 10.00
N MET A 52 16.41 -0.32 9.74
CA MET A 52 15.91 -1.68 9.57
C MET A 52 16.65 -2.43 8.48
N ARG A 53 16.94 -1.75 7.36
CA ARG A 53 17.66 -2.34 6.22
C ARG A 53 19.16 -2.51 6.46
N LYS A 54 19.74 -1.71 7.36
CA LYS A 54 21.18 -1.68 7.62
C LYS A 54 21.58 -2.60 8.78
N LYS A 55 20.74 -2.68 9.81
CA LYS A 55 21.05 -3.33 11.09
C LYS A 55 20.41 -4.71 11.27
N ILE A 56 19.32 -5.01 10.54
CA ILE A 56 18.63 -6.31 10.68
C ILE A 56 19.19 -7.28 9.64
N PRO A 57 19.68 -8.47 10.04
CA PRO A 57 20.03 -9.54 9.11
C PRO A 57 18.83 -9.92 8.23
N ILE A 58 19.07 -10.29 6.97
CA ILE A 58 18.00 -10.53 5.99
C ILE A 58 16.96 -11.56 6.45
N GLU A 59 17.37 -12.63 7.12
CA GLU A 59 16.44 -13.66 7.61
C GLU A 59 15.56 -13.13 8.76
N GLU A 60 16.11 -12.32 9.66
CA GLU A 60 15.33 -11.67 10.71
C GLU A 60 14.38 -10.62 10.13
N TYR A 61 14.82 -9.88 9.10
CA TYR A 61 13.95 -8.94 8.40
C TYR A 61 12.74 -9.65 7.76
N ARG A 62 12.95 -10.84 7.18
CA ARG A 62 11.87 -11.66 6.62
C ARG A 62 10.90 -12.15 7.71
N LYS A 63 11.40 -12.60 8.86
CA LYS A 63 10.55 -12.98 10.01
C LYS A 63 9.72 -11.81 10.51
N ILE A 64 10.30 -10.62 10.62
CA ILE A 64 9.56 -9.40 11.00
C ILE A 64 8.45 -9.09 10.00
N GLN A 65 8.69 -9.28 8.70
CA GLN A 65 7.63 -9.12 7.69
C GLN A 65 6.51 -10.13 7.94
N GLU A 66 6.81 -11.39 8.19
CA GLU A 66 5.81 -12.43 8.45
C GLU A 66 5.02 -12.18 9.74
N GLU A 67 5.69 -11.77 10.82
CA GLU A 67 5.05 -11.41 12.09
C GLU A 67 4.14 -10.19 11.95
N ALA A 68 4.55 -9.18 11.17
CA ALA A 68 3.69 -8.06 10.83
C ALA A 68 2.44 -8.53 10.05
N ALA A 69 2.60 -9.48 9.12
CA ALA A 69 1.49 -10.05 8.37
C ALA A 69 0.49 -10.76 9.30
N GLU A 70 0.99 -11.61 10.19
CA GLU A 70 0.19 -12.37 11.16
C GLU A 70 -0.55 -11.45 12.13
N TYR A 71 0.14 -10.43 12.65
CA TYR A 71 -0.50 -9.43 13.50
C TYR A 71 -1.65 -8.73 12.77
N ILE A 72 -1.40 -8.21 11.56
CA ILE A 72 -2.44 -7.53 10.77
C ILE A 72 -3.58 -8.48 10.42
N ALA A 73 -3.27 -9.73 10.09
CA ALA A 73 -4.25 -10.77 9.82
C ALA A 73 -5.15 -11.08 11.04
N SER A 74 -4.60 -10.98 12.25
CA SER A 74 -5.33 -11.22 13.51
C SER A 74 -6.27 -10.09 13.91
N LEU A 75 -6.12 -8.90 13.33
CA LEU A 75 -6.96 -7.74 13.69
C LEU A 75 -8.43 -8.02 13.37
N PRO A 76 -9.35 -7.86 14.35
CA PRO A 76 -10.77 -8.10 14.11
C PRO A 76 -11.39 -6.94 13.33
N GLY A 77 -12.44 -7.27 12.58
CA GLY A 77 -13.24 -6.31 11.81
C GLY A 77 -12.72 -6.05 10.40
N ASP A 78 -13.03 -4.85 9.90
CA ASP A 78 -12.57 -4.38 8.61
C ASP A 78 -11.23 -3.65 8.74
N VAL A 79 -10.29 -3.99 7.86
CA VAL A 79 -8.92 -3.47 7.90
C VAL A 79 -8.53 -2.96 6.51
N LEU A 80 -8.11 -1.70 6.44
CA LEU A 80 -7.44 -1.11 5.28
C LEU A 80 -5.94 -1.08 5.55
N ILE A 81 -5.17 -1.72 4.67
CA ILE A 81 -3.74 -1.97 4.86
C ILE A 81 -2.95 -1.13 3.85
N ASP A 82 -2.22 -0.14 4.34
CA ASP A 82 -1.30 0.67 3.53
C ASP A 82 0.06 -0.01 3.43
N THR A 83 0.42 -0.40 2.20
CA THR A 83 1.70 -1.00 1.88
C THR A 83 2.11 -0.66 0.45
N HIS A 84 3.20 -1.26 -0.01
CA HIS A 84 3.67 -1.20 -1.38
C HIS A 84 3.67 -2.60 -1.97
N ALA A 85 3.20 -2.78 -3.22
CA ALA A 85 3.38 -4.05 -3.93
C ALA A 85 4.83 -4.22 -4.40
N SER A 86 5.50 -3.12 -4.74
CA SER A 86 6.91 -3.08 -5.10
C SER A 86 7.64 -1.91 -4.48
N ILE A 87 8.91 -2.12 -4.14
CA ILE A 87 9.80 -1.14 -3.53
C ILE A 87 11.01 -0.99 -4.45
N LYS A 88 11.28 0.22 -4.94
CA LYS A 88 12.47 0.51 -5.75
C LYS A 88 13.71 0.46 -4.85
N ILE A 89 14.65 -0.44 -5.14
CA ILE A 89 15.90 -0.64 -4.38
C ILE A 89 17.03 -1.02 -5.35
N GLY A 90 18.15 -0.31 -5.29
CA GLY A 90 19.39 -0.69 -6.01
C GLY A 90 19.22 -0.81 -7.53
N GLY A 91 18.35 0.01 -8.13
CA GLY A 91 18.02 -0.05 -9.56
C GLY A 91 16.99 -1.11 -9.97
N GLY A 92 16.50 -1.92 -9.03
CA GLY A 92 15.46 -2.93 -9.27
C GLY A 92 14.18 -2.72 -8.44
N TYR A 93 13.23 -3.63 -8.60
CA TYR A 93 11.97 -3.67 -7.84
C TYR A 93 11.97 -4.88 -6.90
N TYR A 94 11.84 -4.62 -5.60
CA TYR A 94 11.72 -5.64 -4.57
C TYR A 94 10.24 -5.88 -4.24
N PRO A 95 9.78 -7.15 -4.13
CA PRO A 95 8.39 -7.47 -3.81
C PRO A 95 8.04 -7.03 -2.39
N GLY A 96 7.02 -6.19 -2.24
CA GLY A 96 6.51 -5.78 -0.93
C GLY A 96 5.53 -6.78 -0.32
N LEU A 97 4.92 -7.64 -1.14
CA LEU A 97 3.99 -8.71 -0.73
C LEU A 97 4.40 -10.06 -1.31
N PRO A 98 5.60 -10.57 -0.99
CA PRO A 98 6.01 -11.90 -1.44
C PRO A 98 5.15 -13.01 -0.81
N ASP A 99 5.14 -14.19 -1.41
CA ASP A 99 4.27 -15.33 -1.04
C ASP A 99 4.22 -15.59 0.48
N ARG A 100 5.38 -15.68 1.13
CA ARG A 100 5.48 -15.89 2.60
C ARG A 100 4.68 -14.89 3.43
N VAL A 101 4.56 -13.65 2.95
CA VAL A 101 3.86 -12.53 3.58
C VAL A 101 2.38 -12.55 3.21
N VAL A 102 2.07 -12.58 1.92
CA VAL A 102 0.68 -12.43 1.46
C VAL A 102 -0.19 -13.62 1.88
N SER A 103 0.35 -14.84 1.89
CA SER A 103 -0.36 -16.04 2.35
C SER A 103 -0.67 -16.02 3.86
N LYS A 104 0.09 -15.25 4.66
CA LYS A 104 -0.20 -15.00 6.08
C LYS A 104 -1.19 -13.85 6.26
N LEU A 105 -1.01 -12.77 5.48
CA LEU A 105 -1.86 -11.59 5.52
C LEU A 105 -3.31 -11.89 5.13
N LYS A 106 -3.49 -12.80 4.15
CA LYS A 106 -4.79 -13.23 3.59
C LYS A 106 -5.74 -12.05 3.29
N PRO A 107 -5.33 -11.11 2.42
CA PRO A 107 -6.22 -10.03 2.01
C PRO A 107 -7.43 -10.57 1.23
N ASP A 108 -8.57 -9.92 1.34
CA ASP A 108 -9.73 -10.22 0.47
C ASP A 108 -9.60 -9.49 -0.88
N VAL A 109 -9.02 -8.29 -0.86
CA VAL A 109 -8.82 -7.42 -2.03
C VAL A 109 -7.43 -6.78 -2.01
N ILE A 110 -6.76 -6.75 -3.16
CA ILE A 110 -5.61 -5.87 -3.43
C ILE A 110 -6.08 -4.78 -4.40
N LEU A 111 -6.16 -3.54 -3.91
CA LEU A 111 -6.57 -2.37 -4.67
C LEU A 111 -5.35 -1.58 -5.15
N LEU A 112 -5.15 -1.52 -6.45
CA LEU A 112 -4.19 -0.64 -7.11
C LEU A 112 -4.88 0.67 -7.48
N VAL A 113 -4.29 1.79 -7.08
CA VAL A 113 -4.70 3.12 -7.51
C VAL A 113 -3.63 3.72 -8.41
N GLU A 114 -4.01 4.06 -9.63
CA GLU A 114 -3.09 4.51 -10.68
C GLU A 114 -3.47 5.87 -11.23
N TYR A 115 -2.46 6.61 -11.66
CA TYR A 115 -2.58 7.97 -12.17
C TYR A 115 -1.75 8.12 -13.44
N ASP A 116 -1.95 9.23 -14.14
CA ASP A 116 -0.99 9.62 -15.17
C ASP A 116 0.38 9.89 -14.52
N PRO A 117 1.48 9.34 -15.09
CA PRO A 117 2.81 9.53 -14.54
C PRO A 117 3.22 10.99 -14.34
N LYS A 118 2.75 11.88 -15.23
CA LYS A 118 2.99 13.32 -15.14
C LYS A 118 2.36 13.94 -13.90
N ASP A 119 1.15 13.53 -13.51
CA ASP A 119 0.49 14.04 -12.31
C ASP A 119 1.23 13.61 -11.05
N ILE A 120 1.72 12.35 -11.02
CA ILE A 120 2.57 11.87 -9.92
C ILE A 120 3.87 12.66 -9.85
N LEU A 121 4.50 12.92 -10.98
CA LEU A 121 5.73 13.72 -11.04
C LEU A 121 5.51 15.14 -10.50
N GLU A 122 4.44 15.82 -10.94
CA GLU A 122 4.08 17.15 -10.44
C GLU A 122 3.73 17.16 -8.95
N ARG A 123 3.08 16.10 -8.44
CA ARG A 123 2.84 15.95 -6.99
C ARG A 123 4.13 15.77 -6.21
N ARG A 124 5.08 14.99 -6.73
CA ARG A 124 6.39 14.74 -6.09
C ARG A 124 7.26 16.00 -6.05
N LYS A 125 7.24 16.83 -7.09
CA LYS A 125 7.94 18.14 -7.12
C LYS A 125 7.52 19.07 -5.99
N LYS A 126 6.31 18.92 -5.45
CA LYS A 126 5.79 19.70 -4.32
C LYS A 126 6.26 19.20 -2.95
N ASP A 127 6.96 18.06 -2.88
CA ASP A 127 7.48 17.43 -1.65
C ASP A 127 8.95 16.98 -1.85
N PRO A 128 9.88 17.92 -2.06
CA PRO A 128 11.26 17.62 -2.46
C PRO A 128 12.06 16.85 -1.40
N ASP A 129 11.73 17.01 -0.11
CA ASP A 129 12.43 16.32 0.98
C ASP A 129 12.21 14.80 0.96
N ARG A 130 11.07 14.36 0.41
CA ARG A 130 10.68 12.96 0.26
C ARG A 130 11.05 12.35 -1.09
N PHE A 131 11.15 13.15 -2.14
CA PHE A 131 11.41 12.70 -3.51
C PHE A 131 12.66 13.38 -4.06
N ARG A 132 13.83 12.93 -3.59
CA ARG A 132 15.13 13.56 -3.89
C ARG A 132 15.74 13.07 -5.19
N ASP A 133 15.39 11.86 -5.61
CA ASP A 133 15.90 11.27 -6.84
C ASP A 133 15.10 11.85 -8.03
N GLU A 134 15.80 12.29 -9.07
CA GLU A 134 15.16 12.65 -10.33
C GLU A 134 14.55 11.40 -10.96
N GLU A 135 13.24 11.41 -11.17
CA GLU A 135 12.50 10.35 -11.84
C GLU A 135 11.78 10.91 -13.07
N SER A 136 11.80 10.13 -14.15
CA SER A 136 11.07 10.42 -15.37
C SER A 136 9.61 9.93 -15.28
N PRO A 137 8.69 10.45 -16.12
CA PRO A 137 7.37 9.84 -16.31
C PRO A 137 7.46 8.34 -16.66
N GLU A 138 8.48 7.93 -17.40
CA GLU A 138 8.74 6.54 -17.77
C GLU A 138 9.12 5.67 -16.56
N ASP A 139 9.88 6.21 -15.60
CA ASP A 139 10.19 5.53 -14.34
C ASP A 139 8.93 5.28 -13.51
N ILE A 140 8.06 6.28 -13.42
CA ILE A 140 6.79 6.17 -12.70
C ILE A 140 5.88 5.16 -13.39
N GLU A 141 5.82 5.18 -14.72
CA GLU A 141 5.05 4.22 -15.51
C GLU A 141 5.53 2.79 -15.24
N MET A 142 6.85 2.56 -15.29
CA MET A 142 7.45 1.28 -15.00
C MET A 142 7.16 0.84 -13.54
N HIS A 143 7.15 1.76 -12.57
CA HIS A 143 6.81 1.44 -11.18
C HIS A 143 5.33 1.06 -11.02
N GLN A 144 4.40 1.74 -11.71
CA GLN A 144 2.99 1.33 -11.73
C GLN A 144 2.82 -0.05 -12.37
N GLN A 145 3.54 -0.32 -13.45
CA GLN A 145 3.53 -1.64 -14.11
C GLN A 145 4.09 -2.73 -13.19
N ALA A 146 5.21 -2.48 -12.51
CA ALA A 146 5.77 -3.39 -11.51
C ALA A 146 4.76 -3.67 -10.39
N ASN A 147 4.08 -2.63 -9.86
CA ASN A 147 3.03 -2.80 -8.87
C ASN A 147 1.91 -3.72 -9.34
N ARG A 148 1.45 -3.60 -10.60
CA ARG A 148 0.48 -4.54 -11.18
C ARG A 148 1.02 -5.96 -11.13
N TYR A 149 2.20 -6.22 -11.68
CA TYR A 149 2.76 -7.57 -11.74
C TYR A 149 2.89 -8.22 -10.35
N TYR A 150 3.44 -7.50 -9.38
CA TYR A 150 3.56 -8.01 -8.01
C TYR A 150 2.20 -8.17 -7.33
N ALA A 151 1.24 -7.29 -7.58
CA ALA A 151 -0.11 -7.41 -7.02
C ALA A 151 -0.85 -8.63 -7.57
N PHE A 152 -0.80 -8.89 -8.89
CA PHE A 152 -1.39 -10.09 -9.48
C PHE A 152 -0.71 -11.38 -8.99
N ALA A 153 0.62 -11.38 -8.84
CA ALA A 153 1.35 -12.51 -8.26
C ALA A 153 0.94 -12.75 -6.79
N ALA A 154 0.88 -11.69 -5.98
CA ALA A 154 0.46 -11.78 -4.58
C ALA A 154 -0.99 -12.24 -4.44
N ALA A 155 -1.87 -11.76 -5.32
CA ALA A 155 -3.27 -12.16 -5.35
C ALA A 155 -3.42 -13.65 -5.67
N ASN A 156 -2.68 -14.17 -6.65
CA ASN A 156 -2.64 -15.60 -6.96
C ASN A 156 -2.21 -16.43 -5.74
N ALA A 157 -1.21 -15.98 -4.97
CA ALA A 157 -0.71 -16.68 -3.79
C ALA A 157 -1.62 -16.61 -2.54
N SER A 158 -2.61 -15.70 -2.54
CA SER A 158 -3.50 -15.47 -1.40
C SER A 158 -4.98 -15.67 -1.71
N GLU A 159 -5.30 -16.05 -2.96
CA GLU A 159 -6.68 -16.19 -3.45
C GLU A 159 -7.52 -14.91 -3.30
N SER A 160 -6.86 -13.74 -3.35
CA SER A 160 -7.51 -12.43 -3.24
C SER A 160 -7.89 -11.86 -4.61
N THR A 161 -8.87 -10.97 -4.65
CA THR A 161 -9.23 -10.25 -5.89
C THR A 161 -8.34 -9.03 -6.10
N VAL A 162 -8.03 -8.72 -7.36
CA VAL A 162 -7.29 -7.50 -7.73
C VAL A 162 -8.24 -6.49 -8.34
N HIS A 163 -8.27 -5.28 -7.78
CA HIS A 163 -9.03 -4.16 -8.30
C HIS A 163 -8.07 -3.07 -8.77
N VAL A 164 -8.25 -2.57 -9.99
CA VAL A 164 -7.43 -1.47 -10.55
C VAL A 164 -8.33 -0.25 -10.71
N LEU A 165 -8.14 0.74 -9.85
CA LEU A 165 -8.79 2.04 -9.95
C LEU A 165 -7.85 3.01 -10.68
N SER A 166 -8.10 3.22 -11.97
CA SER A 166 -7.30 4.08 -12.82
C SER A 166 -7.92 5.47 -12.98
N PHE A 167 -7.12 6.49 -12.69
CA PHE A 167 -7.36 7.90 -12.98
C PHE A 167 -6.56 8.40 -14.19
N ARG A 168 -5.92 7.51 -14.95
CA ARG A 168 -5.22 7.87 -16.19
C ARG A 168 -6.19 8.48 -17.20
N GLY A 169 -5.77 9.56 -17.85
CA GLY A 169 -6.57 10.34 -18.79
C GLY A 169 -7.72 11.11 -18.14
N LYS A 170 -7.77 11.21 -16.80
CA LYS A 170 -8.82 11.93 -16.08
C LYS A 170 -8.18 13.10 -15.35
N ALA A 171 -8.60 14.32 -15.67
CA ALA A 171 -8.16 15.50 -14.95
C ALA A 171 -9.02 15.70 -13.70
N GLU A 172 -8.40 16.17 -12.61
CA GLU A 172 -9.14 16.63 -11.44
C GLU A 172 -9.83 17.98 -11.76
N SER A 173 -11.14 18.04 -11.55
CA SER A 173 -11.96 19.24 -11.63
C SER A 173 -11.85 20.11 -10.36
N ARG A 174 -11.44 19.51 -9.24
CA ARG A 174 -11.23 20.18 -7.94
C ARG A 174 -10.11 19.52 -7.14
N PRO A 175 -9.52 20.20 -6.14
CA PRO A 175 -8.47 19.61 -5.32
C PRO A 175 -8.92 18.31 -4.66
N TYR A 176 -8.06 17.28 -4.74
CA TYR A 176 -8.25 15.97 -4.10
C TYR A 176 -9.43 15.13 -4.61
N GLU A 177 -10.05 15.49 -5.74
CA GLU A 177 -11.18 14.74 -6.32
C GLU A 177 -10.86 13.25 -6.49
N HIS A 178 -9.69 12.90 -7.04
CA HIS A 178 -9.35 11.49 -7.22
C HIS A 178 -9.17 10.76 -5.89
N ALA A 179 -8.72 11.45 -4.84
CA ALA A 179 -8.59 10.85 -3.52
C ALA A 179 -9.97 10.58 -2.89
N GLU A 180 -10.93 11.48 -3.09
CA GLU A 180 -12.32 11.30 -2.67
C GLU A 180 -12.97 10.11 -3.38
N ILE A 181 -12.83 10.03 -4.72
CA ILE A 181 -13.36 8.92 -5.52
C ILE A 181 -12.75 7.59 -5.08
N ALA A 182 -11.42 7.55 -4.85
CA ALA A 182 -10.75 6.34 -4.37
C ALA A 182 -11.23 5.93 -2.97
N ALA A 183 -11.46 6.88 -2.07
CA ALA A 183 -12.02 6.60 -0.76
C ALA A 183 -13.45 6.06 -0.85
N GLU A 184 -14.29 6.61 -1.71
CA GLU A 184 -15.65 6.11 -1.96
C GLU A 184 -15.65 4.69 -2.52
N TYR A 185 -14.72 4.39 -3.43
CA TYR A 185 -14.53 3.04 -3.92
C TYR A 185 -14.19 2.06 -2.78
N ILE A 186 -13.23 2.39 -1.94
CA ILE A 186 -12.82 1.59 -0.77
C ILE A 186 -13.99 1.38 0.19
N VAL A 187 -14.72 2.46 0.52
CA VAL A 187 -15.93 2.40 1.37
C VAL A 187 -16.96 1.45 0.78
N SER A 188 -17.19 1.51 -0.54
CA SER A 188 -18.14 0.61 -1.21
C SER A 188 -17.74 -0.87 -1.12
N LEU A 189 -16.43 -1.19 -1.14
CA LEU A 189 -15.95 -2.56 -0.96
C LEU A 189 -16.35 -3.11 0.41
N PHE A 190 -16.09 -2.34 1.48
CA PHE A 190 -16.45 -2.74 2.84
C PHE A 190 -17.97 -2.89 3.01
N LEU A 191 -18.75 -1.91 2.54
CA LEU A 191 -20.21 -1.97 2.67
C LEU A 191 -20.83 -3.16 1.94
N LYS A 192 -20.37 -3.45 0.70
CA LYS A 192 -20.82 -4.63 -0.06
C LYS A 192 -20.48 -5.94 0.67
N ALA A 193 -19.27 -6.05 1.21
CA ALA A 193 -18.85 -7.24 1.95
C ALA A 193 -19.65 -7.45 3.25
N ARG A 194 -20.09 -6.38 3.92
CA ARG A 194 -20.98 -6.47 5.09
C ARG A 194 -22.37 -6.98 4.71
N GLN A 195 -22.92 -6.50 3.59
CA GLN A 195 -24.23 -6.94 3.08
C GLN A 195 -24.25 -8.42 2.70
N GLN A 196 -23.16 -8.96 2.17
CA GLN A 196 -23.06 -10.40 1.81
C GLN A 196 -22.94 -11.32 3.04
N LYS A 197 -22.65 -10.78 4.22
CA LYS A 197 -22.49 -11.53 5.48
C LYS A 197 -23.71 -11.42 6.40
N SER A 198 -24.68 -10.57 6.03
CA SER A 198 -25.94 -10.35 6.74
C SER A 198 -27.02 -11.24 6.15
#